data_AF-A0A2E9A2A6-F1
#
_entry.id   AF-A0A2E9A2A6-F1
#
_cell.length_a   1.000
_cell.length_b   1.000
_cell.length_c   1.000
_cell.angle_alpha   90.00
_cell.angle_beta   90.00
_cell.angle_gamma   90.00
#
_symmetry.space_group_name_H-M   'P 1'
#
loop_
_entity.id
_entity.type
_entity.pdbx_description
1 polymer ?
#
loop_
_entity_poly.entity_id
_entity_poly.type
_entity_poly.pdbx_seq_one_letter_code
_entity_poly.pdbx_strand_id
1 'polypeptide(L)'
;MYFDKKIKTQKKLYKKKLVKFESKFNINSLNLFISNYPKLKGGRKNYIKKEINISKNICLTKLYKYSKKMRAKKITEIKFKRYKNKIIINALLYI
;
A
#
# COMPACT_ATOMS: atom_id res chain seq x y z
N MET A 1 0.14 8.27 -54.09
CA MET A 1 1.00 7.54 -53.13
C MET A 1 0.50 7.82 -51.73
N TYR A 2 -0.31 6.92 -51.16
CA TYR A 2 -0.71 7.00 -49.76
C TYR A 2 0.35 6.30 -48.93
N PHE A 3 1.13 7.07 -48.16
CA PHE A 3 2.01 6.50 -47.16
C PHE A 3 1.16 5.95 -46.02
N ASP A 4 0.85 4.66 -46.08
CA ASP A 4 0.45 3.88 -44.91
C ASP A 4 1.58 3.92 -43.89
N LYS A 5 1.58 4.95 -43.04
CA LYS A 5 2.31 4.94 -41.78
C LYS A 5 1.66 3.88 -40.90
N LYS A 6 2.02 2.62 -41.11
CA LYS A 6 1.88 1.56 -40.10
C LYS A 6 2.54 2.10 -38.85
N ILE A 7 1.73 2.54 -37.90
CA ILE A 7 2.14 2.93 -36.55
C ILE A 7 2.79 1.67 -35.98
N LYS A 8 4.12 1.57 -36.10
CA LYS A 8 4.92 0.62 -35.34
C LYS A 8 4.67 0.99 -33.88
N THR A 9 3.72 0.33 -33.24
CA THR A 9 3.55 0.38 -31.79
C THR A 9 4.83 -0.21 -31.21
N GLN A 10 5.84 0.64 -31.01
CA GLN A 10 7.01 0.31 -30.24
C GLN A 10 6.49 -0.10 -28.85
N LYS A 11 6.49 -1.40 -28.57
CA LYS A 11 6.30 -1.93 -27.22
C LYS A 11 7.44 -1.38 -26.37
N LYS A 12 7.24 -0.24 -25.71
CA LYS A 12 8.17 0.28 -24.72
C LYS A 12 8.36 -0.80 -23.66
N LEU A 13 9.57 -1.36 -23.58
CA LEU A 13 9.98 -2.32 -22.56
C LEU A 13 10.12 -1.58 -21.23
N TYR A 14 9.02 -1.52 -20.47
CA TYR A 14 9.02 -0.95 -19.13
C TYR A 14 9.70 -1.90 -18.14
N LYS A 15 10.52 -1.36 -17.25
CA LYS A 15 11.22 -2.17 -16.24
C LYS A 15 10.26 -2.47 -15.10
N LYS A 16 10.03 -3.76 -14.82
CA LYS A 16 9.24 -4.21 -13.67
C LYS A 16 10.09 -4.12 -12.41
N LYS A 17 9.56 -3.49 -11.36
CA LYS A 17 10.19 -3.39 -10.04
C LYS A 17 9.20 -3.73 -8.94
N LEU A 18 9.57 -4.66 -8.07
CA LEU A 18 8.81 -4.99 -6.87
C LEU A 18 9.26 -4.09 -5.72
N VAL A 19 8.30 -3.46 -5.05
CA VAL A 19 8.55 -2.55 -3.93
C VAL A 19 7.72 -2.96 -2.73
N LYS A 20 8.31 -2.85 -1.55
CA LYS A 20 7.72 -3.23 -0.27
C LYS A 20 7.75 -2.05 0.68
N PHE A 21 6.60 -1.71 1.27
CA PHE A 21 6.53 -0.74 2.37
C PHE A 21 5.86 -1.36 3.59
N GLU A 22 6.29 -0.92 4.76
CA GLU A 22 5.71 -1.34 6.03
C GLU A 22 5.28 -0.16 6.90
N SER A 23 4.26 -0.44 7.71
CA SER A 23 3.75 0.41 8.78
C SER A 23 3.50 -0.47 10.01
N LYS A 24 4.13 -0.12 11.13
CA LYS A 24 3.89 -0.77 12.42
C LYS A 24 2.64 -0.21 13.06
N PHE A 25 1.89 -1.04 13.77
CA PHE A 25 0.78 -0.58 14.60
C PHE A 25 1.33 0.11 15.85
N ASN A 26 0.58 1.08 16.35
CA ASN A 26 0.87 1.63 17.67
C ASN A 26 0.29 0.66 18.73
N ILE A 27 1.05 -0.41 19.00
CA ILE A 27 0.62 -1.49 19.91
C ILE A 27 0.52 -0.97 21.35
N ASN A 28 1.35 0.01 21.73
CA ASN A 28 1.34 0.57 23.07
C ASN A 28 0.01 1.27 23.37
N SER A 29 -0.49 2.09 22.44
CA SER A 29 -1.81 2.70 22.57
C SER A 29 -2.92 1.67 22.49
N LEU A 30 -2.78 0.61 21.70
CA LEU A 30 -3.76 -0.47 21.62
C LEU A 30 -3.87 -1.26 22.93
N ASN A 31 -2.74 -1.65 23.52
CA ASN A 31 -2.69 -2.38 24.79
C ASN A 31 -3.19 -1.53 25.96
N LEU A 32 -2.80 -0.25 26.01
CA LEU A 32 -3.28 0.72 27.02
C LEU A 32 -4.80 0.92 26.91
N PHE A 33 -5.32 1.04 25.69
CA PHE A 33 -6.77 1.20 25.49
C PHE A 33 -7.54 -0.08 25.87
N ILE A 34 -6.95 -1.25 25.61
CA ILE A 34 -7.52 -2.55 25.97
C ILE A 34 -7.51 -2.75 27.50
N SER A 35 -6.44 -2.36 28.20
CA SER A 35 -6.37 -2.46 29.66
C SER A 35 -7.39 -1.56 30.35
N ASN A 36 -7.58 -0.34 29.83
CA ASN A 36 -8.44 0.65 30.48
C ASN A 36 -9.94 0.39 30.26
N TYR A 37 -10.33 -0.30 29.19
CA TYR A 37 -11.75 -0.51 28.86
C TYR A 37 -12.08 -1.99 28.56
N PRO A 38 -12.10 -2.86 29.59
CA PRO A 38 -12.39 -4.31 29.48
C PRO A 38 -13.73 -4.66 28.84
N LYS A 39 -14.76 -3.83 29.03
CA LYS A 39 -16.15 -4.13 28.67
C LYS A 39 -16.54 -3.70 27.24
N LEU A 40 -15.71 -2.93 26.53
CA LEU A 40 -16.01 -2.42 25.19
C LEU A 40 -15.77 -3.48 24.10
N LYS A 41 -16.54 -4.58 24.07
CA LYS A 41 -16.43 -5.61 23.03
C LYS A 41 -16.63 -5.05 21.61
N GLY A 42 -17.49 -4.05 21.42
CA GLY A 42 -17.73 -3.37 20.14
C GLY A 42 -16.72 -2.26 19.82
N GLY A 43 -16.47 -1.36 20.79
CA GLY A 43 -15.53 -0.25 20.62
C GLY A 43 -14.10 -0.70 20.29
N ARG A 44 -13.66 -1.82 20.87
CA ARG A 44 -12.35 -2.44 20.57
C ARG A 44 -12.23 -2.89 19.12
N LYS A 45 -13.26 -3.56 18.58
CA LYS A 45 -13.28 -3.99 17.17
C LYS A 45 -13.18 -2.78 16.24
N ASN A 46 -13.89 -1.70 16.56
CA ASN A 46 -13.86 -0.46 15.79
C ASN A 46 -12.48 0.24 15.86
N TYR A 47 -11.86 0.30 17.04
CA TYR A 47 -10.53 0.89 17.19
C TYR A 47 -9.46 0.11 16.42
N ILE A 48 -9.45 -1.23 16.53
CA ILE A 48 -8.54 -2.09 15.75
C ILE A 48 -8.76 -1.89 14.24
N LYS A 49 -10.02 -1.81 13.78
CA LYS A 49 -10.34 -1.55 12.37
C LYS A 49 -9.84 -0.17 11.93
N LYS A 50 -9.97 0.85 12.78
CA LYS A 50 -9.46 2.20 12.52
C LYS A 50 -7.94 2.22 12.39
N GLU A 51 -7.22 1.60 13.32
CA GLU A 51 -5.75 1.47 13.28
C GLU A 51 -5.28 0.74 12.01
N ILE A 52 -5.93 -0.36 11.64
CA ILE A 52 -5.62 -1.08 10.39
C ILE A 52 -5.78 -0.17 9.17
N ASN A 53 -6.87 0.61 9.12
CA ASN A 53 -7.12 1.53 8.01
C ASN A 53 -6.08 2.65 7.95
N ILE A 54 -5.70 3.20 9.10
CA ILE A 54 -4.63 4.20 9.21
C ILE A 54 -3.31 3.63 8.69
N SER A 55 -2.90 2.44 9.13
CA SER A 55 -1.67 1.80 8.65
C SER A 55 -1.69 1.49 7.15
N LYS A 56 -2.84 1.06 6.61
CA LYS A 56 -3.00 0.88 5.15
C LYS A 56 -2.81 2.20 4.40
N ASN A 57 -3.44 3.27 4.87
CA ASN A 57 -3.32 4.60 4.27
C ASN A 57 -1.87 5.09 4.30
N ILE A 58 -1.16 4.92 5.42
CA ILE A 58 0.27 5.26 5.51
C ILE A 58 1.09 4.50 4.47
N CYS A 59 0.86 3.20 4.33
CA CYS A 59 1.54 2.37 3.34
C CYS A 59 1.24 2.82 1.89
N LEU A 60 -0.01 3.17 1.58
CA LEU A 60 -0.41 3.72 0.27
C LEU A 60 0.24 5.07 0.00
N THR A 61 0.29 5.97 0.99
CA THR A 61 0.94 7.27 0.85
C THR A 61 2.44 7.13 0.60
N LYS A 62 3.12 6.18 1.27
CA LYS A 62 4.53 5.86 0.99
C LYS A 62 4.71 5.35 -0.44
N LEU A 63 3.84 4.45 -0.88
CA LEU A 63 3.85 3.92 -2.24
C LEU A 63 3.67 5.02 -3.28
N TYR A 64 2.70 5.93 -3.08
CA TYR A 64 2.44 7.06 -3.97
C TYR A 64 3.64 8.02 -4.07
N LYS A 65 4.22 8.40 -2.92
CA LYS A 65 5.42 9.25 -2.91
C LYS A 65 6.57 8.60 -3.67
N TYR A 66 6.77 7.29 -3.48
CA TYR A 66 7.82 6.56 -4.17
C TYR A 66 7.57 6.42 -5.67
N SER A 67 6.34 6.08 -6.09
CA SER A 67 5.99 5.95 -7.50
C SER A 67 6.16 7.28 -8.24
N LYS A 68 5.78 8.40 -7.61
CA LYS A 68 6.01 9.75 -8.15
C LYS A 68 7.50 10.06 -8.28
N LYS A 69 8.30 9.76 -7.26
CA LYS A 69 9.77 9.95 -7.30
C LYS A 69 10.43 9.13 -8.41
N MET A 70 9.98 7.90 -8.62
CA MET A 70 10.50 6.99 -9.65
C MET A 70 9.90 7.23 -11.04
N ARG A 71 8.98 8.19 -11.20
CA ARG A 71 8.21 8.44 -12.44
C ARG A 71 7.57 7.15 -12.99
N ALA A 72 7.10 6.28 -12.09
CA ALA A 72 6.48 5.02 -12.48
C ALA A 72 5.21 5.30 -13.29
N LYS A 73 5.05 4.63 -14.44
CA LYS A 73 3.89 4.81 -15.32
C LYS A 73 2.66 4.07 -14.83
N LYS A 74 2.86 2.89 -14.24
CA LYS A 74 1.75 2.03 -13.81
C LYS A 74 2.10 1.25 -12.56
N ILE A 75 1.12 1.10 -11.69
CA ILE A 75 1.09 0.15 -10.58
C ILE A 75 0.06 -0.92 -10.96
N THR A 76 0.43 -2.19 -10.93
CA THR A 76 -0.45 -3.27 -11.43
C THR A 76 -0.94 -4.18 -10.32
N GLU A 77 -0.03 -4.68 -9.50
CA GLU A 77 -0.37 -5.53 -8.37
C GLU A 77 -0.11 -4.78 -7.07
N ILE A 78 -1.14 -4.67 -6.24
CA ILE A 78 -1.03 -4.19 -4.86
C ILE A 78 -1.57 -5.29 -3.95
N LYS A 79 -0.71 -5.84 -3.09
CA LYS A 79 -1.07 -6.89 -2.13
C LYS A 79 -0.75 -6.43 -0.72
N PHE A 80 -1.75 -6.45 0.15
CA PHE A 80 -1.58 -6.17 1.58
C PHE A 80 -1.40 -7.48 2.34
N LYS A 81 -0.35 -7.55 3.17
CA LYS A 81 -0.17 -8.62 4.16
C LYS A 81 -0.28 -8.01 5.55
N ARG A 82 -1.24 -8.51 6.34
CA ARG A 82 -1.44 -8.13 7.75
C ARG A 82 -0.70 -9.11 8.64
N TYR A 83 0.06 -8.57 9.59
CA TYR A 83 0.71 -9.31 10.68
C TYR A 83 0.16 -8.83 12.02
N LYS A 84 0.60 -9.44 13.14
CA LYS A 84 0.16 -9.03 14.48
C LYS A 84 0.53 -7.57 14.82
N ASN A 85 1.70 -7.11 14.37
CA ASN A 85 2.28 -5.82 14.76
C ASN A 85 2.49 -4.84 13.59
N LYS A 86 2.17 -5.24 12.35
CA LYS A 86 2.40 -4.42 11.17
C LYS A 86 1.53 -4.78 9.98
N ILE A 87 1.43 -3.85 9.04
CA ILE A 87 0.92 -4.07 7.69
C ILE A 87 2.04 -3.85 6.70
N ILE A 88 2.13 -4.75 5.74
CA ILE A 88 3.05 -4.67 4.62
C ILE A 88 2.23 -4.51 3.35
N ILE A 89 2.62 -3.57 2.49
CA ILE A 89 2.14 -3.46 1.12
C ILE A 89 3.26 -3.90 0.18
N ASN A 90 2.94 -4.83 -0.72
CA ASN A 90 3.80 -5.21 -1.84
C ASN A 90 3.18 -4.66 -3.11
N ALA A 91 3.97 -3.93 -3.90
CA ALA A 91 3.51 -3.32 -5.14
C ALA A 91 4.44 -3.63 -6.30
N LEU A 92 3.88 -3.89 -7.49
CA LEU A 92 4.63 -4.04 -8.73
C LEU A 92 4.50 -2.79 -9.59
N LEU A 93 5.63 -2.10 -9.75
CA LEU A 93 5.76 -0.85 -10.51
C LEU A 93 6.35 -1.12 -11.89
N TYR A 94 5.79 -0.47 -12.90
CA TYR A 94 6.37 -0.34 -14.22
C TYR A 94 6.96 1.06 -14.33
N ILE A 95 8.30 1.11 -14.40
CA ILE A 95 9.09 2.33 -14.57
C ILE A 95 9.46 2.44 -16.04
#